data_AF-A0A0M4D680-F1
#
_entry.id   AF-A0A0M4D680-F1
#
_cell.length_a   1.000
_cell.length_b   1.000
_cell.length_c   1.000
_cell.angle_alpha   90.00
_cell.angle_beta   90.00
_cell.angle_gamma   90.00
#
_symmetry.space_group_name_H-M   'P 1'
#
loop_
_entity.id
_entity.type
_entity.pdbx_description
1 polymer ?
#
loop_
_entity_poly.entity_id
_entity_poly.type
_entity_poly.pdbx_seq_one_letter_code
_entity_poly.pdbx_strand_id
1 'polypeptide(L)'
;MDWTVLLTTGFGAVIGVGSTLLADRVRWRRDTEDRDREALRSAYAQYLEALTAARDAISQASLIDSGDEPEVARTAFLDHGVYIRQYQLELIAPEQVVGKAKAAAHALAEYRDVVVSGSRRADVECTAARRAFRQSREQLMDAMRQALAR
;
A
#
# COMPACT_ATOMS: atom_id res chain seq x y z
N MET A 1 -44.29 -8.04 -51.20
CA MET A 1 -44.15 -8.68 -49.87
C MET A 1 -42.66 -8.91 -49.63
N ASP A 2 -42.19 -8.96 -48.37
CA ASP A 2 -40.83 -9.40 -47.94
C ASP A 2 -39.77 -8.36 -47.51
N TRP A 3 -40.02 -7.05 -47.56
CA TRP A 3 -39.04 -6.08 -47.02
C TRP A 3 -39.14 -5.88 -45.49
N THR A 4 -40.34 -6.02 -44.94
CA THR A 4 -40.60 -5.93 -43.50
C THR A 4 -39.99 -7.08 -42.69
N VAL A 5 -39.92 -8.30 -43.25
CA VAL A 5 -39.34 -9.48 -42.60
C VAL A 5 -37.82 -9.36 -42.49
N LEU A 6 -37.17 -8.80 -43.51
CA LEU A 6 -35.74 -8.51 -43.51
C LEU A 6 -35.39 -7.42 -42.47
N LEU A 7 -36.24 -6.39 -42.37
CA LEU A 7 -36.09 -5.34 -41.36
C LEU A 7 -36.24 -5.89 -39.94
N THR A 8 -37.26 -6.71 -39.66
CA THR A 8 -37.47 -7.27 -38.31
C THR A 8 -36.36 -8.22 -37.88
N THR A 9 -35.84 -9.03 -38.82
CA THR A 9 -34.76 -9.99 -38.52
C THR A 9 -33.41 -9.28 -38.34
N GLY A 10 -33.13 -8.27 -39.18
CA GLY A 10 -31.94 -7.43 -39.03
C GLY A 10 -31.94 -6.64 -37.72
N PHE A 11 -33.10 -6.11 -37.31
CA PHE A 11 -33.22 -5.37 -36.04
C PHE A 11 -33.04 -6.29 -34.82
N GLY A 12 -33.61 -7.51 -34.86
CA GLY A 12 -33.42 -8.51 -33.80
C GLY A 12 -31.96 -8.94 -33.62
N ALA A 13 -31.21 -9.10 -34.72
CA ALA A 13 -29.79 -9.42 -34.69
C ALA A 13 -28.94 -8.26 -34.13
N VAL A 14 -29.24 -7.01 -34.50
CA VAL A 14 -28.52 -5.82 -33.98
C VAL A 14 -28.78 -5.62 -32.49
N ILE A 15 -30.03 -5.81 -32.02
CA ILE A 15 -30.36 -5.74 -30.59
C ILE A 15 -29.66 -6.87 -29.81
N GLY A 16 -29.63 -8.09 -30.35
CA GLY A 16 -28.95 -9.23 -29.72
C GLY A 16 -27.43 -9.05 -29.60
N VAL A 17 -26.79 -8.61 -30.68
CA VAL A 17 -25.33 -8.37 -30.71
C VAL A 17 -24.96 -7.13 -29.88
N GLY A 18 -25.75 -6.05 -29.96
CA GLY A 18 -25.55 -4.84 -29.16
C GLY A 18 -25.66 -5.10 -27.66
N SER A 19 -26.64 -5.92 -27.24
CA SER A 19 -26.83 -6.30 -25.83
C SER A 19 -25.66 -7.13 -25.29
N THR A 20 -25.12 -8.05 -26.11
CA THR A 20 -23.96 -8.87 -25.75
C THR A 20 -22.68 -8.04 -25.62
N LEU A 21 -22.44 -7.12 -26.57
CA LEU A 21 -21.27 -6.23 -26.52
C LEU A 21 -21.32 -5.24 -25.36
N LEU A 22 -22.50 -4.71 -25.01
CA LEU A 22 -22.68 -3.87 -23.82
C LEU A 22 -22.47 -4.67 -22.52
N ALA A 23 -23.00 -5.90 -22.46
CA ALA A 23 -22.79 -6.77 -21.31
C ALA A 23 -21.31 -7.13 -21.13
N ASP A 24 -20.59 -7.45 -22.21
CA ASP A 24 -19.15 -7.71 -22.18
C ASP A 24 -18.35 -6.46 -21.84
N ARG A 25 -18.73 -5.29 -22.33
CA ARG A 25 -18.07 -4.01 -22.00
C ARG A 25 -18.20 -3.68 -20.52
N VAL A 26 -19.38 -3.90 -19.94
CA VAL A 26 -19.66 -3.69 -18.50
C VAL A 26 -18.90 -4.72 -17.66
N ARG A 27 -18.91 -5.99 -18.07
CA ARG A 27 -18.16 -7.06 -17.39
C ARG A 27 -16.66 -6.79 -17.40
N TRP A 28 -16.10 -6.45 -18.55
CA TRP A 28 -14.68 -6.12 -18.69
C TRP A 28 -14.30 -4.91 -17.82
N ARG A 29 -15.14 -3.87 -17.79
CA ARG A 29 -14.86 -2.69 -16.95
C ARG A 29 -14.88 -3.05 -15.47
N ARG A 30 -15.87 -3.84 -15.04
CA ARG A 30 -15.98 -4.31 -13.66
C ARG A 30 -14.80 -5.19 -13.25
N ASP A 31 -14.42 -6.15 -14.09
CA ASP A 31 -13.29 -7.03 -13.79
C ASP A 31 -11.97 -6.26 -13.71
N THR A 32 -11.78 -5.21 -14.51
CA THR A 32 -10.61 -4.33 -14.41
C THR A 32 -10.64 -3.51 -13.12
N GLU A 33 -11.78 -2.89 -12.77
CA GLU A 33 -11.93 -2.14 -11.52
C GLU A 33 -11.67 -3.02 -10.27
N ASP A 34 -12.15 -4.26 -10.28
CA ASP A 34 -11.93 -5.22 -9.19
C ASP A 34 -10.45 -5.66 -9.12
N ARG A 35 -9.79 -5.91 -10.26
CA ARG A 35 -8.36 -6.23 -10.33
C ARG A 35 -7.47 -5.09 -9.84
N ASP A 36 -7.78 -3.85 -10.23
CA ASP A 36 -7.02 -2.66 -9.81
C ASP A 36 -7.15 -2.44 -8.31
N ARG A 37 -8.36 -2.62 -7.75
CA ARG A 37 -8.59 -2.51 -6.31
C ARG A 37 -7.87 -3.61 -5.54
N GLU A 38 -7.80 -4.83 -6.07
CA GLU A 38 -7.05 -5.92 -5.44
C GLU A 38 -5.53 -5.69 -5.49
N ALA A 39 -5.00 -5.21 -6.63
CA ALA A 39 -3.60 -4.82 -6.74
C ALA A 39 -3.24 -3.74 -5.73
N LEU A 40 -4.13 -2.75 -5.54
CA LEU A 40 -3.95 -1.68 -4.56
C LEU A 40 -3.94 -2.20 -3.12
N ARG A 41 -4.90 -3.06 -2.74
CA ARG A 41 -4.93 -3.71 -1.42
C ARG A 41 -3.67 -4.52 -1.16
N SER A 42 -3.22 -5.28 -2.15
CA SER A 42 -2.01 -6.09 -2.06
C SER A 42 -0.76 -5.22 -1.83
N ALA A 43 -0.61 -4.12 -2.57
CA ALA A 43 0.50 -3.19 -2.35
C ALA A 43 0.45 -2.53 -0.97
N TYR A 44 -0.75 -2.20 -0.46
CA TYR A 44 -0.93 -1.64 0.89
C TYR A 44 -0.46 -2.63 1.95
N ALA A 45 -0.89 -3.89 1.84
CA ALA A 45 -0.50 -4.94 2.77
C ALA A 45 1.01 -5.18 2.77
N GLN A 46 1.60 -5.35 1.57
CA GLN A 46 3.04 -5.60 1.42
C GLN A 46 3.90 -4.45 1.97
N TYR A 47 3.47 -3.21 1.79
CA TYR A 47 4.18 -2.06 2.34
C TYR A 47 4.09 -1.97 3.87
N LEU A 48 2.90 -2.20 4.44
CA LEU A 48 2.70 -2.22 5.89
C LEU A 48 3.46 -3.37 6.56
N GLU A 49 3.55 -4.52 5.90
CA GLU A 49 4.35 -5.67 6.33
C GLU A 49 5.84 -5.29 6.39
N ALA A 50 6.38 -4.75 5.30
CA ALA A 50 7.78 -4.31 5.24
C ALA A 50 8.11 -3.26 6.32
N LEU A 51 7.26 -2.24 6.48
CA LEU A 51 7.42 -1.23 7.53
C LEU A 51 7.39 -1.82 8.94
N THR A 52 6.49 -2.76 9.17
CA THR A 52 6.36 -3.39 10.49
C THR A 52 7.56 -4.28 10.78
N ALA A 53 7.99 -5.12 9.84
CA ALA A 53 9.17 -5.95 9.98
C ALA A 53 10.45 -5.12 10.27
N ALA A 54 10.66 -4.02 9.53
CA ALA A 54 11.76 -3.09 9.82
C ALA A 54 11.67 -2.46 11.21
N ARG A 55 10.47 -2.03 11.63
CA ARG A 55 10.24 -1.50 12.99
C ARG A 55 10.51 -2.54 14.07
N ASP A 56 10.17 -3.80 13.83
CA ASP A 56 10.41 -4.91 14.75
C ASP A 56 11.92 -5.10 14.94
N ALA A 57 12.69 -5.16 13.86
CA ALA A 57 14.15 -5.25 13.89
C ALA A 57 14.79 -4.06 14.63
N ILE A 58 14.40 -2.82 14.30
CA ILE A 58 14.90 -1.61 14.99
C ILE A 58 14.54 -1.64 16.49
N SER A 59 13.33 -2.09 16.83
CA SER A 59 12.90 -2.19 18.22
C SER A 59 13.65 -3.27 18.99
N GLN A 60 14.04 -4.36 18.34
CA GLN A 60 14.86 -5.41 18.94
C GLN A 60 16.29 -4.93 19.17
N ALA A 61 16.87 -4.21 18.21
CA ALA A 61 18.17 -3.54 18.38
C ALA A 61 18.17 -2.56 19.57
N SER A 62 17.05 -1.87 19.83
CA SER A 62 16.95 -0.97 21.00
C SER A 62 16.84 -1.67 22.37
N LEU A 63 16.69 -2.99 22.41
CA LEU A 63 16.48 -3.81 23.61
C LEU A 63 17.71 -4.60 24.06
N ILE A 64 18.45 -5.16 23.09
CA ILE A 64 19.54 -6.10 23.36
C ILE A 64 20.83 -5.32 23.58
N ASP A 65 21.72 -5.80 24.46
CA ASP A 65 23.10 -5.30 24.64
C ASP A 65 24.10 -6.35 24.14
N SER A 66 24.24 -6.46 22.82
CA SER A 66 25.02 -7.47 22.09
C SER A 66 26.17 -6.94 21.25
N GLY A 67 26.30 -5.61 21.06
CA GLY A 67 27.36 -4.97 20.26
C GLY A 67 27.06 -4.81 18.75
N ASP A 68 26.21 -5.65 18.17
CA ASP A 68 25.80 -5.61 16.75
C ASP A 68 24.52 -4.78 16.47
N GLU A 69 23.91 -4.18 17.49
CA GLU A 69 22.62 -3.49 17.41
C GLU A 69 22.59 -2.32 16.42
N PRO A 70 23.64 -1.48 16.33
CA PRO A 70 23.65 -0.37 15.38
C PRO A 70 23.61 -0.85 13.93
N GLU A 71 24.24 -1.98 13.60
CA GLU A 71 24.22 -2.54 12.25
C GLU A 71 22.84 -3.10 11.91
N VAL A 72 22.24 -3.89 12.80
CA VAL A 72 20.88 -4.42 12.62
C VAL A 72 19.86 -3.30 12.41
N ALA A 73 19.97 -2.20 13.16
CA ALA A 73 19.11 -1.04 12.96
C ALA A 73 19.37 -0.36 11.60
N ARG A 74 20.63 -0.19 11.18
CA ARG A 74 20.99 0.43 9.89
C ARG A 74 20.43 -0.33 8.69
N THR A 75 20.55 -1.67 8.70
CA THR A 75 20.16 -2.50 7.55
C THR A 75 18.67 -2.84 7.52
N ALA A 76 17.92 -2.64 8.60
CA ALA A 76 16.51 -3.01 8.71
C ALA A 76 15.61 -2.56 7.52
N PHE A 77 15.82 -1.35 6.98
CA PHE A 77 15.05 -0.89 5.82
C PHE A 77 15.36 -1.68 4.54
N LEU A 78 16.63 -2.01 4.34
CA LEU A 78 17.11 -2.76 3.19
C LEU A 78 16.68 -4.22 3.30
N ASP A 79 16.92 -4.83 4.46
CA ASP A 79 16.65 -6.25 4.72
C ASP A 79 15.16 -6.59 4.57
N HIS A 80 14.28 -5.66 4.93
CA HIS A 80 12.83 -5.81 4.79
C HIS A 80 12.25 -5.13 3.55
N GLY A 81 13.09 -4.58 2.67
CA GLY A 81 12.68 -4.06 1.36
C GLY A 81 11.69 -2.88 1.42
N VAL A 82 11.74 -2.05 2.47
CA VAL A 82 10.77 -0.97 2.72
C VAL A 82 10.65 -0.03 1.52
N TYR A 83 11.78 0.41 0.95
CA TYR A 83 11.78 1.33 -0.19
C TYR A 83 11.27 0.68 -1.48
N ILE A 84 11.58 -0.59 -1.72
CA ILE A 84 11.08 -1.30 -2.90
C ILE A 84 9.55 -1.36 -2.85
N ARG A 85 8.98 -1.69 -1.69
CA ARG A 85 7.52 -1.69 -1.49
C ARG A 85 6.93 -0.28 -1.57
N GLN A 86 7.65 0.73 -1.09
CA GLN A 86 7.24 2.12 -1.22
C GLN A 86 7.15 2.53 -2.69
N TYR A 87 8.14 2.22 -3.52
CA TYR A 87 8.09 2.58 -4.94
C TYR A 87 6.96 1.85 -5.67
N GLN A 88 6.70 0.59 -5.36
CA GLN A 88 5.54 -0.14 -5.89
C GLN A 88 4.22 0.53 -5.50
N LEU A 89 4.11 0.96 -4.24
CA LEU A 89 2.96 1.69 -3.74
C LEU A 89 2.78 3.04 -4.47
N GLU A 90 3.86 3.79 -4.66
CA GLU A 90 3.85 5.11 -5.33
C GLU A 90 3.35 5.06 -6.77
N LEU A 91 3.47 3.92 -7.46
CA LEU A 91 3.02 3.76 -8.84
C LEU A 91 1.49 3.65 -8.97
N ILE A 92 0.81 3.13 -7.94
CA ILE A 92 -0.62 2.77 -8.04
C ILE A 92 -1.51 3.46 -7.01
N ALA A 93 -0.92 3.99 -5.94
CA ALA A 93 -1.67 4.59 -4.85
C ALA A 93 -2.04 6.06 -5.14
N PRO A 94 -3.19 6.53 -4.62
CA PRO A 94 -3.52 7.95 -4.63
C PRO A 94 -2.47 8.78 -3.88
N GLU A 95 -2.26 10.02 -4.31
CA GLU A 95 -1.25 10.93 -3.75
C GLU A 95 -1.38 11.12 -2.23
N GLN A 96 -2.62 11.16 -1.72
CA GLN A 96 -2.89 11.23 -0.27
C GLN A 96 -2.28 10.05 0.51
N VAL A 97 -2.29 8.84 -0.05
CA VAL A 97 -1.70 7.65 0.57
C VAL A 97 -0.19 7.69 0.42
N VAL A 98 0.32 8.10 -0.74
CA VAL A 98 1.76 8.26 -1.00
C VAL A 98 2.41 9.24 -0.01
N GLY A 99 1.79 10.39 0.22
CA GLY A 99 2.29 11.37 1.18
C GLY A 99 2.37 10.80 2.61
N LYS A 100 1.36 10.04 3.04
CA LYS A 100 1.37 9.38 4.35
C LYS A 100 2.35 8.21 4.42
N ALA A 101 2.56 7.49 3.32
CA ALA A 101 3.55 6.42 3.25
C ALA A 101 4.96 6.98 3.45
N LYS A 102 5.31 8.03 2.71
CA LYS A 102 6.59 8.74 2.87
C LYS A 102 6.78 9.27 4.29
N ALA A 103 5.75 9.85 4.89
CA ALA A 103 5.81 10.33 6.27
C ALA A 103 6.03 9.18 7.29
N ALA A 104 5.41 8.01 7.08
CA ALA A 104 5.61 6.84 7.93
C ALA A 104 7.02 6.25 7.78
N ALA A 105 7.54 6.13 6.55
CA ALA A 105 8.92 5.70 6.32
C ALA A 105 9.93 6.68 6.93
N HIS A 106 9.70 7.98 6.80
CA HIS A 106 10.55 9.00 7.39
C HIS A 106 10.57 8.91 8.92
N ALA A 107 9.41 8.84 9.57
CA ALA A 107 9.33 8.69 11.02
C ALA A 107 9.98 7.37 11.52
N LEU A 108 9.96 6.31 10.71
CA LEU A 108 10.69 5.08 11.01
C LEU A 108 12.21 5.25 10.86
N ALA A 109 12.66 6.02 9.88
CA ALA A 109 14.07 6.35 9.70
C ALA A 109 14.59 7.21 10.85
N GLU A 110 13.82 8.19 11.32
CA GLU A 110 14.14 8.94 12.54
C GLU A 110 14.25 8.02 13.76
N TYR A 111 13.30 7.07 13.91
CA TYR A 111 13.37 6.09 14.98
C TYR A 111 14.63 5.22 14.90
N ARG A 112 14.97 4.75 13.70
CA ARG A 112 16.23 4.03 13.46
C ARG A 112 17.43 4.87 13.88
N ASP A 113 17.51 6.12 13.45
CA ASP A 113 18.66 6.98 13.67
C ASP A 113 18.87 7.25 15.17
N VAL A 114 17.78 7.41 15.92
CA VAL A 114 17.81 7.47 17.39
C VAL A 114 18.40 6.19 17.99
N VAL A 115 17.98 5.01 17.54
CA VAL A 115 18.54 3.73 18.03
C VAL A 115 20.01 3.56 17.64
N VAL A 116 20.39 3.93 16.42
CA VAL A 116 21.77 3.88 15.93
C VAL A 116 22.69 4.84 16.71
N SER A 117 22.16 5.96 17.21
CA SER A 117 22.89 6.88 18.08
C SER A 117 23.19 6.32 19.48
N GLY A 118 22.66 5.14 19.80
CA GLY A 118 22.86 4.45 21.08
C GLY A 118 21.68 4.60 22.05
N SER A 119 20.62 5.33 21.68
CA SER A 119 19.44 5.46 22.53
C SER A 119 18.72 4.12 22.71
N ARG A 120 18.46 3.76 23.96
CA ARG A 120 17.81 2.52 24.36
C ARG A 120 16.31 2.68 24.45
N ARG A 121 15.60 1.55 24.48
CA ARG A 121 14.12 1.51 24.49
C ARG A 121 13.46 2.36 25.57
N ALA A 122 14.09 2.48 26.75
CA ALA A 122 13.56 3.21 27.90
C ALA A 122 13.81 4.73 27.81
N ASP A 123 14.69 5.17 26.92
CA ASP A 123 15.06 6.57 26.80
C ASP A 123 13.91 7.40 26.24
N VAL A 124 13.84 8.65 26.67
CA VAL A 124 12.77 9.58 26.29
C VAL A 124 12.77 9.80 24.79
N GLU A 125 13.95 9.96 24.18
CA GLU A 125 14.12 10.17 22.74
C GLU A 125 13.63 8.96 21.92
N CYS A 126 14.06 7.75 22.31
CA CYS A 126 13.63 6.51 21.69
C CYS A 126 12.12 6.29 21.83
N THR A 127 11.56 6.63 23.01
CA THR A 127 10.12 6.56 23.26
C THR A 127 9.34 7.57 22.41
N ALA A 128 9.84 8.80 22.27
CA ALA A 128 9.23 9.84 21.46
C ALA A 128 9.23 9.46 19.97
N ALA A 129 10.37 9.03 19.43
CA ALA A 129 10.50 8.60 18.04
C ALA A 129 9.59 7.40 17.72
N ARG A 130 9.52 6.41 18.63
CA ARG A 130 8.59 5.27 18.48
C ARG A 130 7.12 5.70 18.47
N ARG A 131 6.74 6.69 19.28
CA ARG A 131 5.38 7.25 19.27
C ARG A 131 5.09 8.00 17.98
N ALA A 132 6.04 8.82 17.49
CA ALA A 132 5.92 9.53 16.22
C ALA A 132 5.70 8.56 15.05
N PHE A 133 6.49 7.48 14.97
CA PHE A 133 6.28 6.44 13.97
C PHE A 133 4.90 5.80 14.07
N ARG A 134 4.44 5.45 15.29
CA ARG A 134 3.10 4.87 15.50
C ARG A 134 2.01 5.79 14.95
N GLN A 135 2.09 7.07 15.27
CA GLN A 135 1.13 8.08 14.81
C GLN A 135 1.14 8.20 13.28
N SER A 136 2.32 8.27 12.66
CA SER A 136 2.42 8.33 11.19
C SER A 136 1.86 7.08 10.52
N ARG A 137 2.08 5.89 11.10
CA ARG A 137 1.51 4.63 10.61
C ARG A 137 -0.01 4.59 10.74
N GLU A 138 -0.57 5.11 11.83
CA GLU A 138 -2.03 5.21 12.00
C GLU A 138 -2.64 6.12 10.94
N GLN A 139 -2.05 7.29 10.69
CA GLN A 139 -2.49 8.19 9.62
C GLN A 139 -2.41 7.55 8.23
N LEU A 140 -1.36 6.73 7.98
CA LEU A 140 -1.24 5.96 6.74
C LEU A 140 -2.38 4.94 6.60
N MET A 141 -2.64 4.14 7.64
CA MET A 141 -3.73 3.16 7.62
C MET A 141 -5.09 3.83 7.39
N ASP A 142 -5.33 4.99 7.98
CA ASP A 142 -6.57 5.74 7.78
C ASP A 142 -6.69 6.25 6.34
N ALA A 143 -5.61 6.78 5.77
CA ALA A 143 -5.58 7.19 4.36
C ALA A 143 -5.83 6.01 3.41
N MET A 144 -5.25 4.84 3.69
CA MET A 144 -5.48 3.60 2.94
C MET A 144 -6.93 3.12 3.03
N ARG A 145 -7.53 3.13 4.22
CA ARG A 145 -8.95 2.79 4.42
C ARG A 145 -9.87 3.72 3.64
N GLN A 146 -9.62 5.03 3.70
CA GLN A 146 -10.40 6.02 2.94
C GLN A 146 -10.24 5.83 1.43
N ALA A 147 -9.04 5.49 0.96
CA ALA A 147 -8.79 5.21 -0.45
C ALA A 147 -9.51 3.96 -0.96
N LEU A 148 -9.62 2.91 -0.13
CA LEU A 148 -10.33 1.68 -0.49
C LEU A 148 -11.86 1.78 -0.42
N ALA A 149 -12.38 2.72 0.37
CA ALA A 149 -13.81 2.96 0.54
C ALA A 149 -14.43 3.80 -0.59
N ARG A 150 -13.60 4.50 -1.38
CA ARG A 150 -14.00 5.15 -2.64
C ARG A 150 -13.96 4.13 -3.77
#